data_AF-A0A968AUQ1-F1
#
_entry.id   AF-A0A968AUQ1-F1
#
_cell.length_a   1.000
_cell.length_b   1.000
_cell.length_c   1.000
_cell.angle_alpha   90.00
_cell.angle_beta   90.00
_cell.angle_gamma   90.00
#
_symmetry.space_group_name_H-M   'P 1'
#
loop_
_entity.id
_entity.type
_entity.pdbx_description
1 polymer ?
#
loop_
_entity_poly.entity_id
_entity_poly.type
_entity_poly.pdbx_seq_one_letter_code
_entity_poly.pdbx_strand_id
1 'polypeptide(L)'
;MEFSLVSEKSTWSQLVEEIYPNQFLQSWEWGEFQSSLGRKVWRFKIEREGELVSMGQAIGHELPFGLSYIYLPRGPLTNPVAKNHPNKFLQIIISEVKKFVQKGIFIRAESTGFDFGEHGWQKVRDVQPSHTLMLNL
;
A
#
# COMPACT_ATOMS: atom_id res chain seq x y z
N MET A 1 -15.66 -7.70 0.42
CA MET A 1 -14.35 -7.05 0.29
C MET A 1 -13.71 -7.68 -0.92
N GLU A 2 -13.56 -6.91 -1.98
CA GLU A 2 -13.12 -7.34 -3.30
C GLU A 2 -11.85 -6.60 -3.66
N PHE A 3 -10.83 -7.32 -4.12
CA PHE A 3 -9.55 -6.77 -4.54
C PHE A 3 -9.57 -6.55 -6.05
N SER A 4 -9.12 -5.39 -6.51
CA SER A 4 -8.93 -5.12 -7.93
C SER A 4 -7.70 -4.24 -8.18
N LEU A 5 -7.10 -4.42 -9.37
CA LEU A 5 -6.04 -3.55 -9.85
C LEU A 5 -6.63 -2.32 -10.54
N VAL A 6 -5.91 -1.19 -10.41
CA VAL A 6 -6.26 0.08 -11.03
C VAL A 6 -5.15 0.48 -11.98
N SER A 7 -5.42 0.46 -13.29
CA SER A 7 -4.45 0.82 -14.34
C SER A 7 -4.61 2.25 -14.85
N GLU A 8 -5.76 2.88 -14.64
CA GLU A 8 -6.06 4.20 -15.19
C GLU A 8 -5.62 5.32 -14.26
N LYS A 9 -4.85 6.29 -14.80
CA LYS A 9 -4.33 7.43 -14.04
C LYS A 9 -5.42 8.27 -13.41
N SER A 10 -6.46 8.60 -14.18
CA SER A 10 -7.58 9.43 -13.73
C SER A 10 -8.30 8.79 -12.55
N THR A 11 -8.64 7.50 -12.67
CA THR A 11 -9.27 6.73 -11.59
C THR A 11 -8.39 6.67 -10.34
N TRP A 12 -7.09 6.40 -10.49
CA TRP A 12 -6.18 6.34 -9.35
C TRP A 12 -6.06 7.69 -8.65
N SER A 13 -5.91 8.77 -9.41
CA SER A 13 -5.75 10.12 -8.87
C SER A 13 -6.99 10.54 -8.07
N GLN A 14 -8.18 10.25 -8.59
CA GLN A 14 -9.44 10.49 -7.89
C GLN A 14 -9.51 9.72 -6.55
N LEU A 15 -9.13 8.44 -6.54
CA LEU A 15 -9.12 7.64 -5.30
C LEU A 15 -8.15 8.21 -4.25
N VAL A 16 -6.97 8.69 -4.66
CA VAL A 16 -5.99 9.31 -3.77
C VAL A 16 -6.51 10.63 -3.18
N GLU A 17 -7.28 11.40 -3.94
CA GLU A 17 -7.91 12.64 -3.48
C GLU A 17 -9.06 12.37 -2.50
N GLU A 18 -9.84 11.34 -2.75
CA GLU A 18 -11.00 10.97 -1.92
C GLU A 18 -10.60 10.36 -0.57
N ILE A 19 -9.46 9.67 -0.48
CA ILE A 19 -9.03 9.01 0.76
C ILE A 19 -8.24 9.97 1.66
N TYR A 20 -8.59 10.01 2.95
CA TYR A 20 -7.91 10.85 3.94
C TYR A 20 -7.42 10.03 5.16
N PRO A 21 -6.17 10.22 5.62
CA PRO A 21 -5.15 11.10 5.05
C PRO A 21 -4.55 10.53 3.76
N ASN A 22 -4.46 11.35 2.72
CA ASN A 22 -3.73 10.99 1.51
C ASN A 22 -2.21 11.04 1.76
N GLN A 23 -1.44 10.41 0.87
CA GLN A 23 0.02 10.31 0.98
C GLN A 23 0.67 10.53 -0.39
N PHE A 24 1.68 11.39 -0.47
CA PHE A 24 2.40 11.65 -1.72
C PHE A 24 2.98 10.37 -2.35
N LEU A 25 3.47 9.42 -1.53
CA LEU A 25 3.99 8.14 -2.01
C LEU A 25 2.91 7.21 -2.58
N GLN A 26 1.65 7.63 -2.51
CA GLN A 26 0.52 6.95 -3.13
C GLN A 26 0.04 7.69 -4.41
N SER A 27 0.66 8.81 -4.80
CA SER A 27 0.36 9.49 -6.06
C SER A 27 0.71 8.65 -7.30
N TRP A 28 0.04 8.93 -8.42
CA TRP A 28 0.35 8.27 -9.69
C TRP A 28 1.80 8.52 -10.09
N GLU A 29 2.23 9.78 -9.99
CA GLU A 29 3.55 10.28 -10.32
C GLU A 29 4.65 9.56 -9.54
N TRP A 30 4.41 9.26 -8.26
CA TRP A 30 5.36 8.47 -7.49
C TRP A 30 5.54 7.07 -8.07
N GLY A 31 4.46 6.42 -8.49
CA GLY A 31 4.54 5.12 -9.17
C GLY A 31 5.30 5.20 -10.50
N GLU A 32 5.08 6.26 -11.30
CA GLU A 32 5.85 6.47 -12.55
C GLU A 32 7.34 6.67 -12.28
N PHE A 33 7.68 7.43 -11.24
CA PHE A 33 9.05 7.58 -10.80
C PHE A 33 9.67 6.23 -10.40
N GLN A 34 8.96 5.41 -9.64
CA GLN A 34 9.43 4.07 -9.26
C GLN A 34 9.63 3.16 -10.47
N SER A 35 8.70 3.20 -11.44
CA SER A 35 8.83 2.49 -12.71
C SER A 35 10.05 2.94 -13.51
N SER A 36 10.37 4.24 -13.51
CA SER A 36 11.57 4.78 -14.18
C SER A 36 12.88 4.27 -13.56
N LEU A 37 12.86 3.84 -12.30
CA LEU A 37 13.98 3.20 -11.61
C LEU A 37 14.04 1.68 -11.87
N GLY A 38 13.25 1.16 -12.81
CA GLY A 38 13.19 -0.26 -13.16
C GLY A 38 12.35 -1.11 -12.21
N ARG A 39 11.60 -0.51 -11.28
CA ARG A 39 10.74 -1.24 -10.35
C ARG A 39 9.39 -1.55 -10.98
N LYS A 40 8.79 -2.66 -10.58
CA LYS A 40 7.41 -2.98 -10.95
C LYS A 40 6.46 -2.31 -9.95
N VAL A 41 5.41 -1.67 -10.45
CA VAL A 41 4.41 -0.98 -9.63
C VAL A 41 3.04 -1.55 -9.94
N TRP A 42 2.33 -1.96 -8.90
CA TRP A 42 0.94 -2.41 -8.97
C TRP A 42 0.10 -1.53 -8.06
N ARG A 43 -0.95 -0.93 -8.62
CA ARG A 43 -1.88 -0.08 -7.88
C ARG A 43 -3.15 -0.88 -7.66
N PHE A 44 -3.60 -0.97 -6.42
CA PHE A 44 -4.76 -1.78 -6.06
C PHE A 44 -5.75 -1.00 -5.19
N LYS A 45 -7.01 -1.43 -5.24
CA LYS A 45 -8.07 -1.03 -4.32
C LYS A 45 -8.78 -2.25 -3.75
N ILE A 46 -9.36 -2.06 -2.58
CA ILE A 46 -10.22 -3.02 -1.89
C ILE A 46 -11.55 -2.32 -1.63
N GLU A 47 -12.63 -2.90 -2.14
CA GLU A 47 -13.98 -2.34 -2.02
C GLU A 47 -14.91 -3.28 -1.24
N ARG A 48 -15.90 -2.73 -0.55
CA ARG A 48 -16.99 -3.48 0.06
C ARG A 48 -18.30 -2.81 -0.34
N GLU A 49 -19.17 -3.56 -1.02
CA GLU A 49 -20.51 -3.05 -1.39
C GLU A 49 -20.43 -1.75 -2.20
N GLY A 50 -19.38 -1.60 -3.04
CA GLY A 50 -19.12 -0.41 -3.83
C GLY A 50 -18.34 0.70 -3.12
N GLU A 51 -18.10 0.59 -1.81
CA GLU A 51 -17.35 1.60 -1.04
C GLU A 51 -15.85 1.26 -0.94
N LEU A 52 -14.99 2.27 -1.11
CA LEU A 52 -13.55 2.13 -0.93
C LEU A 52 -13.20 1.87 0.54
N VAL A 53 -12.64 0.68 0.80
CA VAL A 53 -12.14 0.27 2.11
C VAL A 53 -10.67 0.63 2.25
N SER A 54 -9.86 0.26 1.26
CA SER A 54 -8.41 0.46 1.29
C SER A 54 -7.82 0.53 -0.11
N MET A 55 -6.68 1.19 -0.26
CA MET A 55 -5.93 1.22 -1.51
C MET A 55 -4.43 1.29 -1.25
N GLY A 56 -3.62 0.92 -2.23
CA GLY A 56 -2.17 1.04 -2.10
C GLY A 56 -1.41 0.83 -3.41
N GLN A 57 -0.21 1.40 -3.46
CA GLN A 57 0.83 1.06 -4.42
C GLN A 57 1.74 -0.01 -3.84
N ALA A 58 1.76 -1.17 -4.49
CA ALA A 58 2.74 -2.23 -4.29
C ALA A 58 3.91 -2.04 -5.24
N ILE A 59 5.11 -1.87 -4.67
CA ILE A 59 6.34 -1.69 -5.44
C ILE A 59 7.22 -2.91 -5.24
N GLY A 60 7.56 -3.59 -6.33
CA GLY A 60 8.48 -4.72 -6.34
C GLY A 60 9.93 -4.26 -6.28
N HIS A 61 10.66 -4.77 -5.30
CA HIS A 61 12.10 -4.56 -5.15
C HIS A 61 12.84 -5.86 -5.36
N GLU A 62 13.82 -5.85 -6.25
CA GLU A 62 14.75 -6.95 -6.43
C GLU A 62 15.85 -6.92 -5.37
N LEU A 63 16.28 -8.12 -4.97
CA LEU A 63 17.35 -8.38 -4.03
C LEU A 63 18.38 -9.31 -4.67
N PRO A 64 19.60 -9.42 -4.11
CA PRO A 64 20.57 -10.42 -4.52
C PRO A 64 19.97 -11.85 -4.55
N PHE A 65 20.57 -12.71 -5.37
CA PHE A 65 20.16 -14.11 -5.56
C PHE A 65 18.77 -14.30 -6.20
N GLY A 66 18.27 -13.29 -6.89
CA GLY A 66 16.95 -13.33 -7.55
C GLY A 66 15.79 -13.36 -6.55
N LEU A 67 16.03 -12.93 -5.31
CA LEU A 67 15.00 -12.71 -4.31
C LEU A 67 14.31 -11.37 -4.56
N SER A 68 13.15 -11.17 -3.95
CA SER A 68 12.44 -9.90 -4.04
C SER A 68 11.57 -9.67 -2.81
N TYR A 69 11.18 -8.42 -2.60
CA TYR A 69 10.15 -8.07 -1.63
C TYR A 69 9.21 -7.03 -2.22
N ILE A 70 8.05 -6.88 -1.59
CA ILE A 70 7.08 -5.84 -1.97
C ILE A 70 7.07 -4.76 -0.89
N TYR A 71 7.08 -3.50 -1.32
CA TYR A 71 6.97 -2.34 -0.46
C TYR A 71 5.65 -1.59 -0.70
N LEU A 72 4.93 -1.28 0.38
CA LEU A 72 3.76 -0.41 0.44
C LEU A 72 4.14 0.91 1.14
N PRO A 73 4.70 1.90 0.43
CA PRO A 73 5.22 3.12 1.04
C PRO A 73 4.13 4.00 1.61
N ARG A 74 4.19 4.34 2.91
CA ARG A 74 3.11 5.10 3.58
C ARG A 74 1.71 4.49 3.38
N GLY A 75 1.63 3.18 3.17
CA GLY A 75 0.41 2.46 2.80
C GLY A 75 0.28 1.09 3.46
N PRO A 76 -0.83 0.38 3.22
CA PRO A 76 -1.98 0.83 2.44
C PRO A 76 -2.71 1.98 3.14
N LEU A 77 -3.39 2.81 2.35
CA LEU A 77 -4.31 3.83 2.85
C LEU A 77 -5.65 3.14 3.18
N THR A 78 -6.26 3.52 4.29
CA THR A 78 -7.49 2.92 4.79
C THR A 78 -8.50 4.00 5.14
N ASN A 79 -9.74 3.80 4.70
CA ASN A 79 -10.86 4.66 5.11
C ASN A 79 -11.33 4.25 6.53
N PRO A 80 -12.02 5.10 7.32
CA PRO A 80 -12.53 4.71 8.63
C PRO A 80 -13.42 3.46 8.62
N VAL A 81 -14.12 3.18 7.51
CA VAL A 81 -14.90 1.94 7.30
C VAL A 81 -14.04 0.67 7.47
N ALA A 82 -12.75 0.73 7.11
CA ALA A 82 -11.81 -0.39 7.27
C ALA A 82 -11.48 -0.69 8.73
N LYS A 83 -11.61 0.29 9.65
CA LYS A 83 -11.23 0.14 11.06
C LYS A 83 -12.10 -0.87 11.80
N ASN A 84 -13.31 -1.16 11.30
CA ASN A 84 -14.22 -2.11 11.92
C ASN A 84 -13.86 -3.59 11.63
N HIS A 85 -13.05 -3.88 10.60
CA HIS A 85 -12.68 -5.24 10.22
C HIS A 85 -11.22 -5.35 9.73
N PRO A 86 -10.24 -5.02 10.58
CA PRO A 86 -8.85 -4.90 10.14
C PRO A 86 -8.27 -6.18 9.55
N ASN A 87 -8.64 -7.33 10.13
CA ASN A 87 -8.06 -8.61 9.76
C ASN A 87 -8.43 -9.05 8.35
N LYS A 88 -9.65 -8.72 7.90
CA LYS A 88 -10.16 -9.22 6.62
C LYS A 88 -9.46 -8.56 5.44
N PHE A 89 -9.29 -7.23 5.46
CA PHE A 89 -8.59 -6.56 4.36
C PHE A 89 -7.09 -6.85 4.40
N LEU A 90 -6.48 -6.97 5.58
CA LEU A 90 -5.07 -7.35 5.69
C LEU A 90 -4.79 -8.73 5.10
N GLN A 91 -5.66 -9.71 5.37
CA GLN A 91 -5.52 -11.05 4.77
C GLN A 91 -5.64 -10.99 3.24
N ILE A 92 -6.56 -10.17 2.70
CA ILE A 92 -6.67 -9.94 1.26
C ILE A 92 -5.38 -9.33 0.69
N ILE A 93 -4.80 -8.33 1.36
CA ILE A 93 -3.52 -7.74 0.95
C ILE A 93 -2.43 -8.80 0.92
N ILE A 94 -2.28 -9.58 1.99
CA ILE A 94 -1.28 -10.65 2.04
C ILE A 94 -1.54 -11.68 0.94
N SER A 95 -2.78 -12.10 0.71
CA SER A 95 -3.11 -13.14 -0.26
C SER A 95 -2.89 -12.70 -1.70
N GLU A 96 -3.25 -11.46 -2.05
CA GLU A 96 -3.19 -10.93 -3.41
C GLU A 96 -1.83 -10.34 -3.73
N VAL A 97 -1.29 -9.48 -2.87
CA VAL A 97 -0.05 -8.74 -3.14
C VAL A 97 1.14 -9.70 -3.22
N LYS A 98 1.18 -10.77 -2.41
CA LYS A 98 2.28 -11.76 -2.50
C LYS A 98 2.41 -12.41 -3.88
N LYS A 99 1.34 -12.42 -4.69
CA LYS A 99 1.33 -13.03 -6.03
C LYS A 99 2.06 -12.17 -7.06
N PHE A 100 2.33 -10.89 -6.78
CA PHE A 100 2.98 -9.98 -7.72
C PHE A 100 4.46 -10.29 -7.98
N VAL A 101 5.07 -11.10 -7.10
CA VAL A 101 6.47 -11.50 -7.22
C VAL A 101 6.59 -13.02 -7.06
N GLN A 102 7.43 -13.67 -7.88
CA GLN A 102 7.59 -15.14 -7.84
C GLN A 102 8.42 -15.62 -6.64
N LYS A 103 9.44 -14.85 -6.24
CA LYS A 103 10.36 -15.17 -5.12
C LYS A 103 10.28 -14.08 -4.06
N GLY A 104 9.06 -13.75 -3.65
CA GLY A 104 8.78 -12.76 -2.61
C GLY A 104 9.09 -13.31 -1.22
N ILE A 105 10.03 -12.69 -0.50
CA ILE A 105 10.41 -13.13 0.84
C ILE A 105 9.64 -12.42 1.96
N PHE A 106 9.18 -11.19 1.73
CA PHE A 106 8.30 -10.47 2.65
C PHE A 106 7.53 -9.34 1.96
N ILE A 107 6.49 -8.84 2.64
CA ILE A 107 5.81 -7.59 2.33
C ILE A 107 6.19 -6.59 3.43
N ARG A 108 6.65 -5.40 3.04
CA ARG A 108 6.93 -4.30 3.96
C ARG A 108 5.90 -3.21 3.76
N ALA A 109 5.27 -2.76 4.84
CA ALA A 109 4.23 -1.75 4.79
C ALA A 109 4.43 -0.73 5.93
N GLU A 110 4.00 0.50 5.70
CA GLU A 110 4.09 1.60 6.67
C GLU A 110 2.80 2.41 6.62
N SER A 111 1.72 1.92 7.20
CA SER A 111 0.44 2.65 7.18
C SER A 111 0.46 3.84 8.13
N THR A 112 -0.19 4.94 7.75
CA THR A 112 -0.42 6.12 8.59
C THR A 112 -1.79 6.14 9.27
N GLY A 113 -2.72 5.27 8.85
CA GLY A 113 -4.12 5.30 9.29
C GLY A 113 -4.58 4.10 10.13
N PHE A 114 -3.72 3.10 10.31
CA PHE A 114 -4.07 1.83 10.93
C PHE A 114 -2.84 1.10 11.49
N ASP A 115 -3.02 0.38 12.61
CA ASP A 115 -2.01 -0.48 13.22
C ASP A 115 -2.21 -1.94 12.80
N PHE A 116 -1.20 -2.52 12.16
CA PHE A 116 -1.22 -3.92 11.71
C PHE A 116 -1.39 -4.95 12.83
N GLY A 117 -1.02 -4.61 14.07
CA GLY A 117 -1.08 -5.53 15.22
C GLY A 117 -0.30 -6.83 15.00
N GLU A 118 -0.66 -7.89 15.74
CA GLU A 118 0.01 -9.22 15.68
C GLU A 118 -0.57 -10.17 14.62
N HIS A 119 -1.06 -9.67 13.49
CA HIS A 119 -1.69 -10.48 12.44
C HIS A 119 -0.66 -11.09 11.45
N GLY A 120 0.45 -11.60 11.97
CA GLY A 120 1.58 -12.07 11.15
C GLY A 120 2.47 -10.94 10.61
N TRP A 121 2.26 -9.71 11.08
CA TRP A 121 3.15 -8.58 10.81
C TRP A 121 4.18 -8.45 11.94
N GLN A 122 5.42 -8.14 11.58
CA GLN A 122 6.48 -7.85 12.53
C GLN A 122 6.88 -6.39 12.39
N LYS A 123 6.88 -5.63 13.49
CA LYS A 123 7.35 -4.25 13.48
C LYS A 123 8.85 -4.25 13.22
N VAL A 124 9.25 -3.52 12.18
CA VAL A 124 10.66 -3.29 11.81
C VAL A 124 10.95 -1.80 11.88
N ARG A 125 12.23 -1.43 11.76
CA ARG A 125 12.63 -0.02 11.62
C ARG A 125 11.92 0.61 10.43
N ASP A 126 11.42 1.82 10.60
CA ASP A 126 10.76 2.55 9.52
C ASP A 126 11.78 2.96 8.44
N VAL A 127 11.41 2.81 7.17
CA VAL A 127 12.08 3.42 6.01
C VAL A 127 11.84 4.91 6.04
N GLN A 128 10.58 5.30 6.29
CA GLN A 128 10.17 6.70 6.34
C GLN A 128 10.33 7.24 7.77
N PRO A 129 10.58 8.54 7.95
CA PRO A 129 10.67 9.12 9.29
C PRO A 129 9.42 8.83 10.14
N SER A 130 9.62 8.30 11.34
CA SER A 130 8.56 7.94 12.30
C SER A 130 8.07 9.14 13.12
N HIS A 131 8.96 10.10 13.37
CA HIS A 131 8.67 11.35 14.06
C HIS A 131 8.89 12.51 13.09
N THR A 132 7.80 13.14 12.68
CA THR A 132 7.82 14.30 11.80
C THR A 132 7.19 15.47 12.55
N LEU A 133 7.94 16.56 12.73
CA LEU A 133 7.38 17.82 13.25
C LEU A 133 6.55 18.48 12.15
N MET A 134 5.27 18.69 12.41
CA MET A 134 4.37 19.42 11.51
C MET A 134 3.99 20.75 12.13
N LEU A 135 4.24 21.83 11.40
CA LEU A 135 3.74 23.16 11.75
C LEU A 135 2.33 23.30 11.17
N ASN A 136 1.35 23.58 12.03
CA ASN A 136 0.02 23.97 11.59
C ASN A 136 0.04 25.47 11.28
N LEU A 137 -0.08 25.83 10.00
CA LEU A 137 -0.03 27.21 9.52
C LEU A 137 -1.39 27.89 9.63
#